data_AF-M4RUJ8-F1
#
_entry.id   AF-M4RUJ8-F1
#
_cell.length_a   1.000
_cell.length_b   1.000
_cell.length_c   1.000
_cell.angle_alpha   90.00
_cell.angle_beta   90.00
_cell.angle_gamma   90.00
#
_symmetry.space_group_name_H-M   'P 1'
#
loop_
_entity.id
_entity.type
_entity.pdbx_description
1 polymer ?
#
loop_
_entity_poly.entity_id
_entity_poly.type
_entity_poly.pdbx_seq_one_letter_code
_entity_poly.pdbx_strand_id
1 'polypeptide(L)'
;MKLDFSYAEELTALGSEVKPIKLINSRLAVFNHSLATELNLPSEWQHENHLFKALFIENGTLNRNSMAQKYGGHQFGHWNPELSDGRGLLLAETIDDQNNDGIYISKEQDPLPIQDLLTGERYYVRR
;
A
#
# COMPACT_ATOMS: atom_id res chain seq x y z
N MET A 1 5.31 -17.54 1.99
CA MET A 1 4.56 -16.36 2.44
C MET A 1 3.08 -16.67 2.60
N LYS A 2 2.53 -16.46 3.81
CA LYS A 2 1.09 -16.43 4.05
C LYS A 2 0.66 -14.96 4.16
N LEU A 3 -0.44 -14.60 3.50
CA LEU A 3 -1.00 -13.26 3.52
C LEU A 3 -2.34 -13.25 4.22
N ASP A 4 -2.57 -12.19 4.99
CA ASP A 4 -3.83 -11.85 5.62
C ASP A 4 -4.30 -10.46 5.18
N PHE A 5 -5.58 -10.19 5.35
CA PHE A 5 -6.25 -8.96 4.95
C PHE A 5 -7.25 -8.49 6.01
N SER A 6 -7.07 -8.94 7.27
CA SER A 6 -8.00 -8.67 8.37
C SER A 6 -8.22 -7.18 8.58
N TYR A 7 -7.20 -6.32 8.44
CA TYR A 7 -7.41 -4.87 8.50
C TYR A 7 -8.41 -4.40 7.42
N ALA A 8 -8.23 -4.85 6.18
CA ALA A 8 -9.08 -4.43 5.05
C ALA A 8 -10.49 -5.03 5.12
N GLU A 9 -10.63 -6.23 5.68
CA GLU A 9 -11.91 -6.94 5.77
C GLU A 9 -12.73 -6.55 7.00
N GLU A 10 -12.08 -6.35 8.15
CA GLU A 10 -12.76 -6.09 9.43
C GLU A 10 -12.86 -4.60 9.74
N LEU A 11 -11.89 -3.79 9.30
CA LEU A 11 -11.80 -2.35 9.62
C LEU A 11 -12.09 -1.46 8.41
N THR A 12 -13.04 -1.89 7.58
CA THR A 12 -13.47 -1.17 6.36
C THR A 12 -13.81 0.31 6.59
N ALA A 13 -14.33 0.67 7.76
CA ALA A 13 -14.65 2.06 8.12
C ALA A 13 -13.41 2.95 8.38
N LEU A 14 -12.22 2.35 8.56
CA LEU A 14 -10.96 3.05 8.87
C LEU A 14 -10.09 3.30 7.63
N GLY A 15 -10.65 3.21 6.44
CA GLY A 15 -9.94 3.54 5.22
C GLY A 15 -10.80 3.39 3.99
N SER A 16 -10.16 3.29 2.84
CA SER A 16 -10.86 3.05 1.58
C SER A 16 -9.99 2.24 0.63
N GLU A 17 -10.65 1.42 -0.18
CA GLU A 17 -9.99 0.64 -1.21
C GLU A 17 -9.36 1.58 -2.25
N VAL A 18 -8.06 1.41 -2.47
CA VAL A 18 -7.29 2.19 -3.45
C VAL A 18 -6.29 1.25 -4.09
N LYS A 19 -6.24 1.25 -5.43
CA LYS A 19 -5.41 0.33 -6.20
C LYS A 19 -4.01 0.91 -6.42
N PRO A 20 -2.93 0.10 -6.33
CA PRO A 20 -1.58 0.52 -6.68
C PRO A 20 -1.50 0.97 -8.14
N ILE A 21 -1.00 2.18 -8.40
CA ILE A 21 -0.73 2.72 -9.74
C ILE A 21 0.77 2.68 -10.01
N LYS A 22 1.16 2.07 -11.13
CA LYS A 22 2.56 2.04 -11.58
C LYS A 22 2.95 3.36 -12.24
N LEU A 23 4.09 3.94 -11.83
CA LEU A 23 4.62 5.13 -12.49
C LEU A 23 5.25 4.79 -13.86
N ILE A 24 5.28 5.78 -14.74
CA ILE A 24 5.91 5.66 -16.06
C ILE A 24 7.43 5.47 -15.85
N ASN A 25 8.02 4.50 -16.55
CA ASN A 25 9.44 4.18 -16.47
C ASN A 25 9.94 3.79 -15.06
N SER A 26 9.06 3.27 -14.18
CA SER A 26 9.47 2.65 -12.92
C SER A 26 10.48 1.52 -13.16
N ARG A 27 11.52 1.48 -12.32
CA ARG A 27 12.53 0.42 -12.27
C ARG A 27 12.85 0.06 -10.82
N LEU A 28 13.22 -1.18 -10.59
CA LEU A 28 13.67 -1.69 -9.29
C LEU A 28 15.08 -1.17 -9.02
N ALA A 29 15.21 -0.26 -8.06
CA ALA A 29 16.51 0.31 -7.70
C ALA A 29 17.32 -0.63 -6.80
N VAL A 30 16.69 -1.18 -5.76
CA VAL A 30 17.30 -2.05 -4.76
C VAL A 30 16.26 -3.06 -4.29
N PHE A 31 16.69 -4.31 -4.06
CA PHE A 31 15.88 -5.35 -3.46
C PHE A 31 16.58 -5.90 -2.20
N ASN A 32 15.88 -5.93 -1.07
CA ASN A 32 16.43 -6.44 0.18
C ASN A 32 16.26 -7.97 0.24
N HIS A 33 17.26 -8.70 -0.25
CA HIS A 33 17.23 -10.17 -0.28
C HIS A 33 17.13 -10.79 1.12
N SER A 34 17.82 -10.24 2.12
CA SER A 34 17.80 -10.77 3.48
C SER A 34 16.40 -10.70 4.09
N LEU A 35 15.76 -9.54 3.97
CA LEU A 35 14.39 -9.35 4.48
C LEU A 35 13.38 -10.19 3.68
N ALA A 36 13.57 -10.32 2.37
CA ALA A 36 12.72 -11.17 1.55
C ALA A 36 12.77 -12.64 1.98
N THR A 37 13.96 -13.15 2.34
CA THR A 37 14.11 -14.49 2.91
C THR A 37 13.46 -14.60 4.28
N GLU A 38 13.65 -13.63 5.16
CA GLU A 38 13.05 -13.59 6.51
C GLU A 38 11.51 -13.62 6.44
N LEU A 39 10.91 -12.84 5.53
CA LEU A 39 9.47 -12.80 5.32
C LEU A 39 8.94 -13.92 4.41
N ASN A 40 9.80 -14.88 4.04
CA ASN A 40 9.47 -16.01 3.18
C ASN A 40 8.78 -15.59 1.86
N LEU A 41 9.28 -14.50 1.25
CA LEU A 41 8.76 -13.94 0.00
C LEU A 41 9.05 -14.87 -1.19
N PRO A 42 8.17 -14.87 -2.23
CA PRO A 42 8.42 -15.64 -3.43
C PRO A 42 9.75 -15.24 -4.10
N SER A 43 10.60 -16.23 -4.37
CA SER A 43 11.95 -16.02 -4.92
C SER A 43 11.94 -15.27 -6.26
N GLU A 44 10.89 -15.47 -7.06
CA GLU A 44 10.69 -14.81 -8.35
C GLU A 44 10.55 -13.30 -8.22
N TRP A 45 10.13 -12.76 -7.07
CA TRP A 45 10.00 -11.32 -6.85
C TRP A 45 11.35 -10.59 -6.80
N GLN A 46 12.46 -11.32 -6.77
CA GLN A 46 13.79 -10.75 -7.00
C GLN A 46 13.95 -10.21 -8.43
N HIS A 47 13.14 -10.69 -9.37
CA HIS A 47 13.10 -10.19 -10.73
C HIS A 47 12.04 -9.10 -10.89
N GLU A 48 12.46 -7.91 -11.36
CA GLU A 48 11.63 -6.71 -11.51
C GLU A 48 10.27 -6.99 -12.18
N ASN A 49 10.27 -7.73 -13.29
CA ASN A 49 9.04 -8.02 -14.03
C ASN A 49 8.02 -8.82 -13.20
N HIS A 50 8.49 -9.78 -12.40
CA HIS A 50 7.64 -10.61 -11.55
C HIS A 50 7.12 -9.81 -10.35
N LEU A 51 7.98 -9.00 -9.72
CA LEU A 51 7.59 -8.10 -8.64
C LEU A 51 6.53 -7.08 -9.10
N PHE A 52 6.78 -6.41 -10.23
CA PHE A 52 5.84 -5.44 -10.76
C PHE A 52 4.52 -6.09 -11.18
N LYS A 53 4.55 -7.31 -11.73
CA LYS A 53 3.33 -8.06 -12.01
C LYS A 53 2.56 -8.34 -10.71
N ALA A 54 3.23 -8.80 -9.65
CA ALA A 54 2.59 -9.07 -8.37
C ALA A 54 1.98 -7.81 -7.74
N LEU A 55 2.65 -6.66 -7.83
CA LEU A 55 2.19 -5.38 -7.26
C LEU A 55 1.04 -4.74 -8.05
N PHE A 56 1.07 -4.81 -9.39
CA PHE A 56 0.21 -3.99 -10.24
C PHE A 56 -0.81 -4.78 -11.08
N ILE A 57 -0.82 -6.11 -11.01
CA ILE A 57 -1.89 -6.88 -11.66
C ILE A 57 -3.23 -6.59 -10.97
N GLU A 58 -4.18 -6.10 -11.75
CA GLU A 58 -5.53 -5.82 -11.27
C GLU A 58 -6.15 -7.09 -10.68
N ASN A 59 -6.74 -6.98 -9.49
CA ASN A 59 -7.30 -8.12 -8.74
C ASN A 59 -6.28 -9.22 -8.37
N GLY A 60 -4.97 -8.95 -8.49
CA GLY A 60 -3.93 -9.81 -7.94
C GLY A 60 -3.98 -9.88 -6.41
N THR A 61 -3.32 -10.88 -5.83
CA THR A 61 -3.34 -11.10 -4.37
C THR A 61 -2.93 -9.87 -3.55
N LEU A 62 -1.93 -9.09 -3.99
CA LEU A 62 -1.50 -7.86 -3.29
C LEU A 62 -2.36 -6.62 -3.60
N ASN A 63 -3.25 -6.72 -4.57
CA ASN A 63 -4.02 -5.60 -5.11
C ASN A 63 -5.52 -5.72 -4.77
N ARG A 64 -6.03 -6.94 -4.60
CA ARG A 64 -7.47 -7.22 -4.39
C ARG A 64 -8.09 -6.46 -3.22
N ASN A 65 -7.36 -6.31 -2.12
CA ASN A 65 -7.82 -5.65 -0.88
C ASN A 65 -6.93 -4.46 -0.51
N SER A 66 -6.18 -3.90 -1.46
CA SER A 66 -5.27 -2.79 -1.15
C SER A 66 -6.06 -1.56 -0.73
N MET A 67 -5.61 -0.88 0.32
CA MET A 67 -6.34 0.24 0.90
C MET A 67 -5.45 1.35 1.41
N ALA A 68 -6.00 2.56 1.45
CA ALA A 68 -5.43 3.71 2.14
C ALA A 68 -6.12 3.88 3.50
N GLN A 69 -5.35 3.92 4.59
CA GLN A 69 -5.91 4.11 5.92
C GLN A 69 -6.27 5.57 6.17
N LYS A 70 -7.31 5.82 6.97
CA LYS A 70 -7.70 7.15 7.46
C LYS A 70 -7.32 7.27 8.93
N TYR A 71 -6.77 8.43 9.31
CA TYR A 71 -6.37 8.70 10.68
C TYR A 71 -6.46 10.21 11.00
N GLY A 72 -6.37 10.56 12.27
CA GLY A 72 -6.25 11.95 12.73
C GLY A 72 -4.89 12.17 13.37
N GLY A 73 -4.45 13.41 13.47
CA GLY A 73 -3.17 13.71 14.12
C GLY A 73 -2.96 15.19 14.41
N HIS A 74 -2.07 15.47 15.36
CA HIS A 74 -1.62 16.84 15.63
C HIS A 74 -0.48 17.20 14.67
N GLN A 75 -0.66 18.27 13.90
CA GLN A 75 0.36 18.85 13.04
C GLN A 75 0.55 20.31 13.44
N PHE A 76 1.81 20.71 13.67
CA PHE A 76 2.16 22.10 14.03
C PHE A 76 1.34 22.67 15.20
N GLY A 77 0.99 21.85 16.19
CA GLY A 77 0.22 22.26 17.37
C GLY A 77 -1.31 22.29 17.19
N HIS A 78 -1.82 21.93 16.01
CA HIS A 78 -3.26 21.88 15.73
C HIS A 78 -3.72 20.45 15.42
N TRP A 79 -4.91 20.09 15.88
CA TRP A 79 -5.55 18.82 15.53
C TRP A 79 -6.06 18.86 14.08
N ASN A 80 -5.66 17.87 13.27
CA ASN A 80 -6.17 17.61 11.94
C ASN A 80 -6.91 16.26 11.92
N PRO A 81 -8.25 16.25 11.82
CA PRO A 81 -9.03 15.01 11.79
C PRO A 81 -9.00 14.28 10.43
N GLU A 82 -8.49 14.91 9.38
CA GLU A 82 -8.60 14.43 7.99
C GLU A 82 -7.24 14.04 7.41
N LEU A 83 -6.46 13.25 8.16
CA LEU A 83 -5.25 12.63 7.63
C LEU A 83 -5.55 11.25 7.04
N SER A 84 -4.67 10.80 6.17
CA SER A 84 -4.74 9.48 5.56
C SER A 84 -3.39 9.08 5.00
N ASP A 85 -3.29 7.83 4.55
CA ASP A 85 -2.20 7.35 3.72
C ASP A 85 -2.24 8.00 2.32
N GLY A 86 -1.93 9.29 2.23
CA GLY A 86 -2.02 10.05 0.98
C GLY A 86 -1.06 9.58 -0.12
N ARG A 87 -0.03 8.80 0.24
CA ARG A 87 1.05 8.32 -0.66
C ARG A 87 1.46 6.89 -0.36
N GLY A 88 0.70 6.18 0.46
CA GLY A 88 0.98 4.81 0.87
C GLY A 88 -0.26 3.95 0.71
N LEU A 89 -0.07 2.64 0.60
CA LEU A 89 -1.15 1.68 0.60
C LEU A 89 -0.75 0.48 1.44
N LEU A 90 -1.68 0.02 2.28
CA LEU A 90 -1.64 -1.33 2.83
C LEU A 90 -2.01 -2.29 1.70
N LEU A 91 -1.10 -3.19 1.33
CA LEU A 91 -1.37 -4.22 0.31
C LEU A 91 -1.89 -5.51 0.93
N ALA A 92 -1.24 -5.93 2.02
CA ALA A 92 -1.56 -7.13 2.79
C ALA A 92 -0.79 -7.11 4.12
N GLU A 93 -1.23 -7.95 5.03
CA GLU A 93 -0.49 -8.34 6.23
C GLU A 93 0.23 -9.67 5.93
N THR A 94 1.48 -9.80 6.37
CA THR A 94 2.25 -11.03 6.20
C THR A 94 2.31 -11.77 7.51
N ILE A 95 2.09 -13.07 7.45
CA ILE A 95 2.21 -13.95 8.61
C ILE A 95 3.49 -14.75 8.39
N ASP A 96 4.46 -14.57 9.28
CA ASP A 96 5.66 -15.41 9.29
C ASP A 96 5.37 -16.82 9.83
N ASP A 97 6.34 -17.72 9.72
CA ASP A 97 6.16 -19.12 10.15
C ASP A 97 6.04 -19.27 11.68
N GLN A 98 6.29 -18.20 12.44
CA GLN A 98 6.11 -18.11 13.89
C GLN A 98 4.78 -17.42 14.28
N ASN A 99 3.91 -17.13 13.32
CA ASN A 99 2.67 -16.34 13.47
C ASN A 99 2.90 -14.90 13.98
N ASN A 100 4.02 -14.27 13.62
CA ASN A 100 4.16 -12.83 13.79
C ASN A 100 3.60 -12.11 12.56
N ASP A 101 2.91 -10.99 12.82
CA ASP A 101 2.35 -10.13 11.79
C ASP A 101 3.39 -9.10 11.34
N GLY A 102 3.72 -9.11 10.05
CA GLY A 102 4.41 -8.03 9.36
C GLY A 102 3.44 -7.28 8.44
N ILE A 103 3.76 -6.05 8.05
CA ILE A 103 2.89 -5.23 7.19
C ILE A 103 3.58 -4.94 5.87
N TYR A 104 2.94 -5.28 4.74
CA TYR A 104 3.39 -4.86 3.41
C TYR A 104 2.78 -3.51 3.04
N ILE A 105 3.61 -2.47 3.10
CA ILE A 105 3.25 -1.12 2.68
C ILE A 105 3.92 -0.82 1.34
N SER A 106 3.11 -0.51 0.33
CA SER A 106 3.62 0.17 -0.87
C SER A 106 3.67 1.66 -0.58
N LYS A 107 4.80 2.32 -0.86
CA LYS A 107 4.93 3.79 -0.81
C LYS A 107 5.21 4.36 -2.19
N GLU A 108 4.65 5.55 -2.39
CA GLU A 108 4.53 6.39 -3.59
C GLU A 108 3.38 6.05 -4.54
N GLN A 109 2.35 6.89 -4.45
CA GLN A 109 1.56 7.34 -5.59
C GLN A 109 1.43 8.86 -5.51
N ASP A 110 1.58 9.56 -6.64
CA ASP A 110 0.89 10.82 -6.87
C ASP A 110 0.81 11.16 -8.37
N PRO A 111 -0.25 11.87 -8.80
CA PRO A 111 -0.21 13.32 -8.64
C PRO A 111 -1.42 13.96 -7.91
N LEU A 112 -2.37 13.19 -7.37
CA LEU A 112 -3.46 13.74 -6.56
C LEU A 112 -3.53 13.10 -5.16
N PRO A 113 -3.61 13.91 -4.08
CA PRO A 113 -3.78 13.40 -2.73
C PRO A 113 -4.98 12.44 -2.66
N ILE A 114 -4.79 11.25 -2.09
CA ILE A 114 -5.90 10.29 -1.88
C ILE A 114 -7.05 10.93 -1.07
N GLN A 115 -6.78 11.96 -0.27
CA GLN A 115 -7.77 12.78 0.43
C GLN A 115 -8.86 13.35 -0.49
N ASP A 116 -8.52 13.70 -1.73
CA ASP A 116 -9.45 14.24 -2.73
C ASP A 116 -10.36 13.13 -3.31
N LEU A 117 -9.91 11.87 -3.29
CA LEU A 117 -10.72 10.72 -3.69
C LEU A 117 -11.78 10.37 -2.63
N LEU A 118 -11.47 10.59 -1.35
CA LEU A 118 -12.36 10.28 -0.22
C LEU A 118 -13.49 11.30 -0.03
N THR A 119 -13.26 12.55 -0.42
CA THR A 119 -14.21 13.66 -0.28
C THR A 119 -15.11 13.85 -1.50
N GLY A 120 -14.82 13.18 -2.61
CA GLY A 120 -15.56 13.32 -3.87
C GLY A 120 -15.28 14.63 -4.64
N GLU A 121 -14.43 15.50 -4.11
CA GLU A 121 -14.06 16.76 -4.76
C GLU A 121 -12.73 16.58 -5.52
N ARG A 122 -12.82 16.47 -6.85
CA ARG A 122 -11.64 16.40 -7.72
C ARG A 122 -11.04 17.80 -7.92
N TYR A 123 -10.04 18.17 -7.13
CA TYR A 123 -9.24 19.37 -7.39
C TYR A 123 -8.08 19.05 -8.33
N TYR A 124 -8.21 19.42 -9.62
CA TYR A 124 -7.09 19.37 -10.55
C TYR A 124 -6.17 20.57 -10.33
N VAL A 125 -5.05 20.39 -9.63
CA VAL A 125 -3.94 21.35 -9.71
C VAL A 125 -3.00 20.91 -10.83
N ARG A 126 -3.17 21.49 -12.02
CA ARG A 126 -2.13 21.43 -13.07
C ARG A 126 -0.90 22.18 -12.57
N ARG A 127 0.26 21.51 -12.54
CA ARG A 127 1.55 22.19 -12.66
C ARG A 127 1.90 22.34 -14.14
#